data_AF-A0A090RPX1-F1
#
_entry.id   AF-A0A090RPX1-F1
#
_cell.length_a   1.000
_cell.length_b   1.000
_cell.length_c   1.000
_cell.angle_alpha   90.00
_cell.angle_beta   90.00
_cell.angle_gamma   90.00
#
_symmetry.space_group_name_H-M   'P 1'
#
loop_
_entity.id
_entity.type
_entity.pdbx_description
1 polymer ?
#
loop_
_entity_poly.entity_id
_entity_poly.type
_entity_poly.pdbx_seq_one_letter_code
_entity_poly.pdbx_strand_id
1 'polypeptide(L)'
;MTINFNPLGTDGFEFVEYTAATDDGINDLKRLFDSLGFAEIAKHRSKEAWLYRQGDINFIVNAQPHSQAEEFARIHGPSVCGMAFRVEDAAKAMAHALENGGEQYVTEIGPMELSIPAIYGIGESLLYFVDRYGSSSIYDVDFKFYPDAQKRLAEQDVGSMNWTTLLTT
;
A
#
# COMPACT_ATOMS: atom_id res chain seq x y z
N MET A 1 27.75 19.08 11.72
CA MET A 1 26.43 19.03 11.05
C MET A 1 26.38 17.74 10.27
N THR A 2 25.58 16.77 10.70
CA THR A 2 25.31 15.56 9.92
C THR A 2 24.41 15.96 8.77
N ILE A 3 24.93 15.88 7.55
CA ILE A 3 24.11 16.06 6.34
C ILE A 3 23.24 14.82 6.25
N ASN A 4 21.93 14.99 6.44
CA ASN A 4 20.98 13.92 6.17
C ASN A 4 20.86 13.83 4.64
N PHE A 5 21.54 12.85 4.03
CA PHE A 5 21.54 12.68 2.59
C PHE A 5 20.27 11.94 2.15
N ASN A 6 19.31 12.67 1.58
CA ASN A 6 18.06 12.14 1.05
C ASN A 6 17.93 12.51 -0.45
N PRO A 7 18.60 11.77 -1.36
CA PRO A 7 18.69 12.13 -2.78
C PRO A 7 17.35 12.03 -3.52
N LEU A 8 16.42 11.24 -2.98
CA LEU A 8 15.11 10.96 -3.57
C LEU A 8 13.97 11.75 -2.91
N GLY A 9 14.27 12.52 -1.86
CA GLY A 9 13.23 13.21 -1.08
C GLY A 9 12.22 12.24 -0.51
N THR A 10 12.66 11.07 0.00
CA THR A 10 11.74 10.11 0.61
C THR A 10 11.03 10.69 1.82
N ASP A 11 9.74 10.44 1.93
CA ASP A 11 8.85 10.92 3.00
C ASP A 11 8.07 9.77 3.64
N GLY A 12 8.77 8.66 3.93
CA GLY A 12 8.19 7.47 4.53
C GLY A 12 7.46 6.55 3.54
N PHE A 13 6.60 5.69 4.08
CA PHE A 13 5.85 4.70 3.32
C PHE A 13 4.51 5.27 2.85
N GLU A 14 4.13 4.94 1.61
CA GLU A 14 2.78 5.20 1.11
C GLU A 14 1.85 4.02 1.39
N PHE A 15 2.27 2.79 1.06
CA PHE A 15 1.55 1.57 1.40
C PHE A 15 2.47 0.36 1.53
N VAL A 16 1.93 -0.70 2.15
CA VAL A 16 2.47 -2.07 2.09
C VAL A 16 1.41 -2.99 1.47
N GLU A 17 1.81 -3.83 0.54
CA GLU A 17 0.93 -4.75 -0.18
C GLU A 17 1.18 -6.19 0.24
N TYR A 18 0.10 -6.85 0.65
CA TYR A 18 0.07 -8.21 1.18
C TYR A 18 -0.71 -9.13 0.24
N THR A 19 -0.27 -10.38 0.15
CA THR A 19 -0.86 -11.40 -0.72
C THR A 19 -0.87 -12.76 -0.04
N ALA A 20 -1.73 -13.66 -0.51
CA ALA A 20 -1.72 -15.07 -0.20
C ALA A 20 -2.22 -15.88 -1.40
N ALA A 21 -1.75 -17.12 -1.54
CA ALA A 21 -2.05 -17.96 -2.71
C ALA A 21 -3.45 -18.61 -2.67
N THR A 22 -4.15 -18.53 -1.54
CA THR A 22 -5.45 -19.17 -1.31
C THR A 22 -6.44 -18.19 -0.70
N ASP A 23 -7.72 -18.40 -0.98
CA ASP A 23 -8.81 -17.62 -0.37
C ASP A 23 -8.76 -17.66 1.17
N ASP A 24 -8.40 -18.81 1.75
CA ASP A 24 -8.24 -18.93 3.20
C ASP A 24 -7.12 -18.03 3.73
N GLY A 25 -5.97 -17.99 3.05
CA GLY A 25 -4.86 -17.11 3.42
C GLY A 25 -5.19 -15.63 3.24
N ILE A 26 -5.95 -15.28 2.19
CA ILE A 26 -6.47 -13.92 2.00
C ILE A 26 -7.43 -13.57 3.14
N ASN A 27 -8.33 -14.47 3.50
CA ASN A 27 -9.27 -14.25 4.60
C ASN A 27 -8.57 -14.16 5.97
N ASP A 28 -7.48 -14.91 6.17
CA ASP A 28 -6.63 -14.79 7.37
C ASP A 28 -5.95 -13.42 7.45
N LEU A 29 -5.41 -12.90 6.34
CA LEU A 29 -4.84 -11.55 6.28
C LEU A 29 -5.90 -10.48 6.62
N LYS A 30 -7.11 -10.60 6.05
CA LYS A 30 -8.22 -9.68 6.34
C LYS A 30 -8.61 -9.70 7.81
N ARG A 31 -8.73 -10.89 8.41
CA ARG A 31 -8.99 -11.06 9.85
C ARG A 31 -7.87 -10.49 10.72
N LEU A 32 -6.61 -10.70 10.33
CA LEU A 32 -5.46 -10.16 11.03
C LEU A 32 -5.52 -8.62 11.04
N PHE A 33 -5.72 -7.98 9.90
CA PHE A 33 -5.76 -6.52 9.82
C PHE A 33 -6.93 -5.91 10.56
N ASP A 34 -8.10 -6.54 10.51
CA ASP A 34 -9.25 -6.17 11.34
C ASP A 34 -8.88 -6.21 12.85
N SER A 35 -8.26 -7.30 13.31
CA SER A 35 -7.81 -7.43 14.71
C SER A 35 -6.70 -6.47 15.13
N LEU A 36 -5.94 -5.93 14.16
CA LEU A 36 -4.93 -4.90 14.37
C LEU A 36 -5.50 -3.48 14.32
N GLY A 37 -6.82 -3.32 14.15
CA GLY A 37 -7.51 -2.02 14.11
C GLY A 37 -7.46 -1.33 12.75
N PHE A 38 -7.21 -2.05 11.66
CA PHE A 38 -7.34 -1.50 10.31
C PHE A 38 -8.78 -1.67 9.79
N ALA A 39 -9.31 -0.61 9.20
CA ALA A 39 -10.59 -0.67 8.51
C ALA A 39 -10.41 -0.97 7.02
N GLU A 40 -11.13 -1.95 6.48
CA GLU A 40 -11.31 -2.08 5.03
C GLU A 40 -12.24 -0.98 4.52
N ILE A 41 -11.70 -0.02 3.74
CA ILE A 41 -12.42 1.20 3.34
C ILE A 41 -12.74 1.29 1.85
N ALA A 42 -12.11 0.46 1.02
CA ALA A 42 -12.33 0.46 -0.42
C ALA A 42 -11.97 -0.87 -1.07
N LYS A 43 -12.56 -1.14 -2.24
CA LYS A 43 -12.13 -2.20 -3.17
C LYS A 43 -11.57 -1.58 -4.44
N HIS A 44 -10.54 -2.18 -5.02
CA HIS A 44 -10.01 -1.78 -6.32
C HIS A 44 -11.10 -1.86 -7.40
N ARG A 45 -11.08 -0.96 -8.39
CA ARG A 45 -12.16 -0.85 -9.39
C ARG A 45 -12.27 -2.08 -10.30
N SER A 46 -11.14 -2.70 -10.62
CA SER A 46 -10.99 -3.78 -11.61
C SER A 46 -10.33 -5.05 -11.08
N LYS A 47 -9.76 -5.02 -9.87
CA LYS A 47 -8.92 -6.10 -9.32
C LYS A 47 -9.52 -6.66 -8.04
N GLU A 48 -9.18 -7.90 -7.71
CA GLU A 48 -9.42 -8.48 -6.39
C GLU A 48 -8.40 -7.95 -5.38
N ALA A 49 -8.47 -6.65 -5.10
CA ALA A 49 -7.64 -5.98 -4.12
C ALA A 49 -8.45 -5.02 -3.23
N TRP A 50 -8.06 -4.92 -1.96
CA TRP A 50 -8.79 -4.16 -0.93
C TRP A 50 -7.86 -3.23 -0.17
N LEU A 51 -8.32 -2.00 0.08
CA LEU A 51 -7.58 -0.99 0.83
C LEU A 51 -8.00 -1.01 2.29
N TYR A 52 -7.03 -1.22 3.16
CA TYR A 52 -7.12 -1.17 4.61
C TYR A 52 -6.39 0.06 5.14
N ARG A 53 -6.98 0.77 6.11
CA ARG A 53 -6.39 1.99 6.67
C ARG A 53 -6.54 2.10 8.18
N GLN A 54 -5.50 2.63 8.82
CA GLN A 54 -5.47 3.06 10.22
C GLN A 54 -4.60 4.32 10.32
N GLY A 55 -5.20 5.47 10.65
CA GLY A 55 -4.52 6.76 10.54
C GLY A 55 -3.95 6.99 9.13
N ASP A 56 -2.66 7.30 9.05
CA ASP A 56 -1.94 7.54 7.78
C ASP A 56 -1.33 6.26 7.17
N ILE A 57 -1.57 5.08 7.77
CA ILE A 57 -1.03 3.80 7.31
C ILE A 57 -2.01 3.15 6.33
N ASN A 58 -1.51 2.73 5.18
CA ASN A 58 -2.29 2.02 4.15
C ASN A 58 -1.74 0.63 3.91
N PHE A 59 -2.60 -0.38 4.02
CA PHE A 59 -2.32 -1.73 3.58
C PHE A 59 -3.22 -2.08 2.40
N ILE A 60 -2.66 -2.79 1.43
CA ILE A 60 -3.41 -3.37 0.31
C ILE A 60 -3.38 -4.88 0.49
N VAL A 61 -4.54 -5.52 0.50
CA VAL A 61 -4.64 -6.97 0.38
C VAL A 61 -4.91 -7.27 -1.09
N ASN A 62 -3.99 -7.93 -1.78
CA ASN A 62 -4.08 -8.26 -3.20
C ASN A 62 -4.26 -9.77 -3.39
N ALA A 63 -5.38 -10.15 -3.98
CA ALA A 63 -5.74 -11.52 -4.36
C ALA A 63 -5.97 -11.63 -5.88
N GLN A 64 -5.41 -10.71 -6.67
CA GLN A 64 -5.61 -10.68 -8.10
C GLN A 64 -5.02 -11.95 -8.75
N PRO A 65 -5.83 -12.79 -9.43
CA PRO A 65 -5.32 -13.96 -10.12
C PRO A 65 -4.45 -13.57 -11.33
N HIS A 66 -3.53 -14.46 -11.71
CA HIS A 66 -2.61 -14.27 -12.84
C HIS A 66 -1.78 -12.98 -12.74
N SER A 67 -1.35 -12.65 -11.53
CA SER A 67 -0.58 -11.44 -11.22
C SER A 67 0.76 -11.77 -10.55
N GLN A 68 1.63 -10.77 -10.47
CA GLN A 68 2.87 -10.87 -9.68
C GLN A 68 2.56 -11.22 -8.22
N ALA A 69 1.50 -10.67 -7.63
CA ALA A 69 1.12 -10.95 -6.24
C ALA A 69 0.74 -12.42 -6.02
N GLU A 70 0.04 -13.04 -6.98
CA GLU A 70 -0.32 -14.46 -6.89
C GLU A 70 0.93 -15.36 -7.03
N GLU A 71 1.80 -15.09 -8.01
CA GLU A 71 3.04 -15.86 -8.20
C GLU A 71 3.97 -15.74 -7.00
N PHE A 72 4.13 -14.53 -6.46
CA PHE A 72 4.91 -14.29 -5.25
C PHE A 72 4.38 -15.11 -4.07
N ALA A 73 3.05 -15.13 -3.89
CA ALA A 73 2.43 -15.89 -2.82
C ALA A 73 2.57 -17.40 -2.98
N ARG A 74 2.62 -17.93 -4.21
CA ARG A 74 2.87 -19.36 -4.46
C ARG A 74 4.25 -19.79 -3.96
N ILE A 75 5.23 -18.91 -4.03
CA ILE A 75 6.61 -19.17 -3.61
C ILE A 75 6.79 -18.92 -2.11
N HIS A 76 6.21 -17.84 -1.59
CA HIS A 76 6.51 -17.32 -0.24
C HIS A 76 5.40 -17.53 0.79
N GLY A 77 4.21 -18.00 0.38
CA GLY A 77 3.02 -18.06 1.23
C GLY A 77 2.44 -16.67 1.53
N PRO A 78 1.55 -16.55 2.55
CA PRO A 78 1.02 -15.26 2.99
C PRO A 78 2.15 -14.30 3.38
N SER A 79 2.31 -13.20 2.65
CA SER A 79 3.52 -12.36 2.72
C SER A 79 3.30 -10.95 2.17
N VAL A 80 4.33 -10.11 2.28
CA VAL A 80 4.40 -8.79 1.63
C VAL A 80 4.99 -8.96 0.24
N CYS A 81 4.20 -8.69 -0.81
CA CYS A 81 4.65 -8.76 -2.20
C CYS A 81 5.07 -7.40 -2.78
N GLY A 82 4.78 -6.31 -2.08
CA GLY A 82 5.15 -4.97 -2.53
C GLY A 82 5.13 -3.92 -1.42
N MET A 83 5.85 -2.82 -1.62
CA MET A 83 5.83 -1.65 -0.76
C MET A 83 6.05 -0.38 -1.59
N ALA A 84 5.42 0.71 -1.18
CA ALA A 84 5.56 2.00 -1.84
C ALA A 84 6.22 3.03 -0.93
N PHE A 85 7.16 3.78 -1.49
CA PHE A 85 7.78 4.93 -0.84
C PHE A 85 7.19 6.23 -1.38
N ARG A 86 6.88 7.15 -0.47
CA ARG A 86 6.63 8.54 -0.84
C ARG A 86 7.94 9.16 -1.27
N VAL A 87 7.96 9.81 -2.42
CA VAL A 87 9.11 10.51 -2.98
C VAL A 87 8.71 11.88 -3.49
N GLU A 88 9.68 12.78 -3.63
CA GLU A 88 9.43 14.12 -4.19
C GLU A 88 9.08 14.06 -5.69
N ASP A 89 9.74 13.17 -6.45
CA ASP A 89 9.55 13.00 -7.89
C ASP A 89 9.78 11.52 -8.25
N ALA A 90 8.73 10.85 -8.72
CA ALA A 90 8.79 9.41 -9.02
C ALA A 90 9.67 9.07 -10.23
N ALA A 91 9.75 9.97 -11.22
CA ALA A 91 10.60 9.77 -12.40
C ALA A 91 12.09 9.89 -12.03
N LYS A 92 12.43 10.88 -11.19
CA LYS A 92 13.78 11.03 -10.65
C LYS A 92 14.16 9.85 -9.76
N ALA A 93 13.25 9.38 -8.92
CA ALA A 93 13.48 8.20 -8.07
C ALA A 93 13.72 6.94 -8.90
N MET A 94 12.92 6.72 -9.95
CA MET A 94 13.11 5.63 -10.89
C MET A 94 14.48 5.73 -11.58
N ALA A 95 14.82 6.87 -12.18
CA ALA A 95 16.09 7.05 -12.87
C ALA A 95 17.29 6.76 -11.95
N HIS A 96 17.26 7.29 -10.73
CA HIS A 96 18.29 7.03 -9.73
C HIS A 96 18.38 5.55 -9.36
N ALA A 97 17.24 4.87 -9.19
CA ALA A 97 17.22 3.45 -8.88
C ALA A 97 17.87 2.61 -10.00
N LEU A 98 17.55 2.91 -11.27
CA LEU A 98 18.14 2.23 -12.43
C LEU A 98 19.65 2.49 -12.55
N GLU A 99 20.09 3.74 -12.36
CA GLU A 99 21.51 4.11 -12.36
C GLU A 99 22.32 3.35 -11.28
N ASN A 100 21.66 2.93 -10.20
CA ASN A 100 22.27 2.19 -9.09
C ASN A 100 21.97 0.68 -9.14
N GLY A 101 21.56 0.15 -10.30
CA GLY A 101 21.41 -1.29 -10.53
C GLY A 101 20.04 -1.87 -10.16
N GLY A 102 19.06 -1.03 -9.86
CA GLY A 102 17.66 -1.46 -9.75
C GLY A 102 17.15 -1.98 -11.10
N GLU A 103 16.36 -3.05 -11.05
CA GLU A 103 15.72 -3.62 -12.24
C GLU A 103 14.27 -3.14 -12.32
N GLN A 104 13.89 -2.51 -13.45
CA GLN A 104 12.55 -1.99 -13.64
C GLN A 104 11.52 -3.14 -13.70
N TYR A 105 10.43 -2.98 -12.94
CA TYR A 105 9.23 -3.77 -13.14
C TYR A 105 8.31 -3.06 -14.13
N VAL A 106 7.90 -3.77 -15.19
CA VAL A 106 6.96 -3.26 -16.20
C VAL A 106 5.67 -4.08 -16.08
N THR A 107 4.60 -3.43 -15.64
CA THR A 107 3.29 -4.06 -15.48
C THR A 107 2.38 -3.75 -16.66
N GLU A 108 1.46 -4.67 -16.95
CA GLU A 108 0.33 -4.39 -17.85
C GLU A 108 -0.74 -3.62 -17.08
N ILE A 109 -0.93 -2.35 -17.45
CA ILE A 109 -1.85 -1.44 -16.76
C ILE A 109 -3.22 -1.54 -17.41
N GLY A 110 -4.24 -1.78 -16.59
CA GLY A 110 -5.63 -1.77 -17.04
C GLY A 110 -6.11 -0.38 -17.46
N PRO A 111 -7.17 -0.26 -18.30
CA PRO A 111 -7.75 1.03 -18.62
C PRO A 111 -8.15 1.78 -17.34
N MET A 112 -7.74 3.05 -17.22
CA MET A 112 -8.02 3.92 -16.07
C MET A 112 -7.32 3.54 -14.74
N GLU A 113 -6.25 2.74 -14.78
CA GLU A 113 -5.37 2.50 -13.62
C GLU A 113 -4.15 3.43 -13.66
N LEU A 114 -3.66 3.87 -12.50
CA LEU A 114 -2.42 4.64 -12.43
C LEU A 114 -1.20 3.79 -12.80
N SER A 115 -0.32 4.37 -13.62
CA SER A 115 1.02 3.85 -13.82
C SER A 115 1.92 4.32 -12.69
N ILE A 116 2.18 3.45 -11.71
CA ILE A 116 3.11 3.74 -10.62
C ILE A 116 4.47 3.08 -10.96
N PRO A 117 5.56 3.86 -11.09
CA PRO A 117 6.89 3.30 -11.37
C PRO A 117 7.34 2.37 -10.25
N ALA A 118 7.89 1.21 -10.62
CA ALA A 118 8.41 0.23 -9.66
C ALA A 118 9.68 -0.47 -10.14
N ILE A 119 10.51 -0.89 -9.17
CA ILE A 119 11.63 -1.80 -9.39
C ILE A 119 11.44 -3.10 -8.59
N TYR A 120 12.16 -4.16 -8.96
CA TYR A 120 12.27 -5.33 -8.10
C TYR A 120 13.12 -5.01 -6.85
N GLY A 121 12.65 -5.50 -5.71
CA GLY A 121 13.25 -5.37 -4.40
C GLY A 121 13.63 -6.71 -3.80
N ILE A 122 13.53 -6.80 -2.47
CA ILE A 122 13.96 -7.97 -1.70
C ILE A 122 13.07 -9.17 -2.05
N GLY A 123 13.69 -10.27 -2.50
CA GLY A 123 12.98 -11.50 -2.83
C GLY A 123 11.99 -11.35 -3.98
N GLU A 124 12.22 -10.42 -4.93
CA GLU A 124 11.32 -10.10 -6.05
C GLU A 124 10.01 -9.40 -5.66
N SER A 125 9.94 -8.85 -4.43
CA SER A 125 8.88 -7.92 -4.07
C SER A 125 9.01 -6.62 -4.88
N LEU A 126 7.93 -5.87 -5.02
CA LEU A 126 7.93 -4.63 -5.79
C LEU A 126 8.17 -3.41 -4.89
N LEU A 127 9.08 -2.53 -5.31
CA LEU A 127 9.31 -1.23 -4.66
C LEU A 127 8.77 -0.12 -5.56
N TYR A 128 7.67 0.49 -5.14
CA TYR A 128 6.98 1.55 -5.89
C TYR A 128 7.45 2.95 -5.45
N PHE A 129 7.48 3.89 -6.39
CA PHE A 129 7.76 5.30 -6.14
C PHE A 129 6.50 6.13 -6.36
N VAL A 130 6.00 6.79 -5.30
CA VAL A 130 4.77 7.59 -5.33
C VAL A 130 5.06 9.04 -5.00
N ASP A 131 4.73 9.95 -5.92
CA ASP A 131 4.83 11.41 -5.76
C ASP A 131 3.45 12.10 -5.66
N ARG A 132 2.36 11.31 -5.64
CA ARG A 132 0.98 11.78 -5.48
C ARG A 132 0.35 11.24 -4.19
N TYR A 133 0.45 12.03 -3.12
CA TYR A 133 -0.10 11.72 -1.81
C TYR A 133 -0.68 12.97 -1.13
N GLY A 134 -1.43 12.79 -0.03
CA GLY A 134 -2.14 13.90 0.65
C GLY A 134 -3.47 14.25 -0.04
N SER A 135 -3.63 15.49 -0.51
CA SER A 135 -4.89 15.98 -1.09
C SER A 135 -5.24 15.42 -2.47
N SER A 136 -4.31 14.72 -3.11
CA SER A 136 -4.51 14.08 -4.42
C SER A 136 -3.86 12.71 -4.39
N SER A 137 -4.54 11.76 -3.76
CA SER A 137 -4.00 10.43 -3.49
C SER A 137 -4.18 9.49 -4.68
N ILE A 138 -3.30 8.50 -4.80
CA ILE A 138 -3.43 7.43 -5.81
C ILE A 138 -4.74 6.62 -5.64
N TYR A 139 -5.25 6.54 -4.42
CA TYR A 139 -6.42 5.71 -4.08
C TYR A 139 -7.71 6.19 -4.73
N ASP A 140 -7.87 7.51 -4.93
CA ASP A 140 -9.08 8.08 -5.52
C ASP A 140 -9.29 7.64 -6.98
N VAL A 141 -8.17 7.35 -7.66
CA VAL A 141 -8.17 6.89 -9.06
C VAL A 141 -8.42 5.39 -9.13
N ASP A 142 -7.73 4.58 -8.35
CA ASP A 142 -7.71 3.11 -8.54
C ASP A 142 -8.76 2.36 -7.69
N PHE A 143 -9.22 2.98 -6.59
CA PHE A 143 -10.14 2.36 -5.65
C PHE A 143 -11.54 3.01 -5.67
N LYS A 144 -12.54 2.20 -5.36
CA LYS A 144 -13.90 2.63 -5.06
C LYS A 144 -14.12 2.54 -3.56
N PHE A 145 -14.09 3.68 -2.89
CA PHE A 145 -14.40 3.78 -1.47
C PHE A 145 -15.82 3.32 -1.18
N TYR A 146 -15.99 2.64 -0.06
CA TYR A 146 -17.30 2.24 0.40
C TYR A 146 -18.09 3.45 0.91
N PRO A 147 -19.43 3.48 0.75
CA PRO A 147 -20.25 4.58 1.25
C PRO A 147 -20.11 4.81 2.76
N ASP A 148 -19.77 3.75 3.51
CA ASP A 148 -19.58 3.73 4.97
C ASP A 148 -18.10 3.81 5.38
N ALA A 149 -17.16 4.11 4.47
CA ALA A 149 -15.71 4.12 4.76
C ALA A 149 -15.35 4.94 6.01
N GLN A 150 -15.93 6.14 6.16
CA GLN A 150 -15.69 7.00 7.32
C GLN A 150 -16.20 6.40 8.63
N LYS A 151 -17.34 5.71 8.58
CA LYS A 151 -17.87 5.00 9.73
C LYS A 151 -16.95 3.86 10.14
N ARG A 152 -16.47 3.07 9.18
CA ARG A 152 -15.54 1.96 9.42
C ARG A 152 -14.24 2.42 10.06
N LEU A 153 -13.68 3.55 9.58
CA LEU A 153 -12.49 4.16 10.18
C LEU A 153 -12.73 4.57 11.63
N ALA A 154 -13.87 5.21 11.93
CA ALA A 154 -14.21 5.63 13.28
C ALA A 154 -14.48 4.44 14.23
N GLU A 155 -15.04 3.34 13.74
CA GLU A 155 -15.32 2.13 14.54
C GLU A 155 -14.04 1.34 14.86
N GLN A 156 -13.06 1.34 13.95
CA GLN A 156 -11.80 0.62 14.09
C GLN A 156 -10.67 1.47 14.71
N ASP A 157 -10.93 2.75 15.01
CA ASP A 157 -9.99 3.60 15.74
C ASP A 157 -9.92 3.18 17.22
N VAL A 158 -9.30 2.03 17.45
CA VAL A 158 -9.00 1.46 18.76
C VAL A 158 -7.71 2.05 19.35
N GLY A 159 -7.00 2.89 18.57
CA GLY A 159 -5.70 3.50 18.92
C GLY A 159 -5.78 4.94 19.42
N SER A 160 -6.88 5.66 19.16
CA SER A 160 -7.08 7.02 19.67
C SER A 160 -8.19 7.06 20.71
N MET A 161 -7.87 6.67 21.95
CA MET A 161 -8.57 7.31 23.06
C MET A 161 -8.42 8.82 22.87
N ASN A 162 -9.54 9.49 22.65
CA ASN A 162 -9.63 10.94 22.60
C ASN A 162 -9.08 11.49 23.93
N TRP A 163 -7.80 11.90 23.95
CA TRP A 163 -7.11 12.39 25.16
C TRP A 163 -7.82 13.60 25.79
N THR A 164 -8.71 14.25 25.04
CA THR A 164 -9.58 15.32 25.50
C THR A 164 -10.62 14.87 26.53
N THR A 165 -10.97 13.58 26.58
CA THR A 165 -11.96 13.05 27.55
C THR A 165 -11.34 12.71 28.92
N LEU A 166 -10.00 12.60 29.02
CA LEU A 166 -9.29 12.23 30.25
C LEU A 166 -8.80 13.43 31.09
N LEU A 167 -9.00 14.68 30.63
CA LEU A 167 -8.57 15.89 31.34
C LEU A 167 -9.70 16.67 32.01
N THR A 168 -10.90 16.09 32.15
CA THR A 168 -12.05 16.75 32.80
C THR A 168 -12.65 15.99 33.99
N THR A 169 -11.92 15.04 34.55
CA THR A 169 -12.27 14.39 35.84
C THR A 169 -11.21 14.66 36.89
#